data_AF-A0A257NU15-F1
#
_entry.id   AF-A0A257NU15-F1
#
_cell.length_a   1.000
_cell.length_b   1.000
_cell.length_c   1.000
_cell.angle_alpha   90.00
_cell.angle_beta   90.00
_cell.angle_gamma   90.00
#
_symmetry.space_group_name_H-M   'P 1'
#
loop_
_entity.id
_entity.type
_entity.pdbx_description
1 polymer ?
#
loop_
_entity_poly.entity_id
_entity_poly.type
_entity_poly.pdbx_seq_one_letter_code
_entity_poly.pdbx_strand_id
1 'polypeptide(L)'
;MRYFLYARKSTDVEDKQILSIDAQLAELHALAKREQLNVVEVFVEKRSAKMPGRPMFGEMMARIQKGEAQGIVCWKIDRLARNPVDGGQIQWLLQNGNIAHIQTHDRSYYPADNVLMMSVELGMATEYIRQLSANTSRGLKHKARMGIYPGVAPFGYQNDPSTKTAVVHRKNAKLVKKMFELYATGTVPLYRL
;
A
#
# COMPACT_ATOMS: atom_id res chain seq x y z
N MET A 1 25.96 2.52 -15.75
CA MET A 1 24.66 1.84 -15.52
C MET A 1 23.58 2.88 -15.28
N ARG A 2 22.40 2.75 -15.88
CA ARG A 2 21.27 3.68 -15.68
C ARG A 2 20.30 3.11 -14.65
N TYR A 3 19.75 3.97 -13.81
CA TYR A 3 18.83 3.62 -12.74
C TYR A 3 17.48 4.31 -12.92
N PHE A 4 16.42 3.60 -12.56
CA PHE A 4 15.13 4.19 -12.26
C PHE A 4 14.96 4.31 -10.75
N LEU A 5 14.42 5.44 -10.29
CA LEU A 5 14.07 5.65 -8.89
C LEU A 5 12.58 5.40 -8.73
N TYR A 6 12.20 4.53 -7.79
CA TYR A 6 10.82 4.17 -7.54
C TYR A 6 10.41 4.54 -6.10
N ALA A 7 9.47 5.48 -5.99
CA ALA A 7 8.88 5.90 -4.73
C ALA A 7 7.39 5.55 -4.69
N ARG A 8 6.91 5.12 -3.52
CA ARG A 8 5.49 4.70 -3.37
C ARG A 8 4.90 5.12 -2.04
N LYS A 9 3.66 5.60 -2.08
CA LYS A 9 2.80 5.73 -0.90
C LYS A 9 1.58 4.83 -1.04
N SER A 10 1.30 4.05 0.00
CA SER A 10 0.09 3.22 0.05
C SER A 10 -1.13 4.12 0.23
N THR A 11 -2.20 3.86 -0.52
CA THR A 11 -3.52 4.46 -0.31
C THR A 11 -4.24 3.91 0.91
N ASP A 12 -3.89 2.69 1.31
CA ASP A 12 -4.66 1.91 2.29
C ASP A 12 -4.42 2.29 3.76
N VAL A 13 -3.52 3.22 4.09
CA VAL A 13 -3.17 3.48 5.49
C VAL A 13 -2.80 4.93 5.75
N GLU A 14 -3.43 5.51 6.77
CA GLU A 14 -2.80 6.48 7.69
C GLU A 14 -1.66 5.80 8.46
N ASP A 15 -0.67 5.27 7.76
CA ASP A 15 0.59 4.91 8.41
C ASP A 15 1.27 6.24 8.70
N LYS A 16 0.93 6.85 9.84
CA LYS A 16 1.50 8.11 10.31
C LYS A 16 3.04 8.06 10.43
N GLN A 17 3.62 6.86 10.40
CA GLN A 17 5.06 6.61 10.42
C GLN A 17 5.72 6.48 9.04
N ILE A 18 4.97 6.53 7.93
CA ILE A 18 5.57 6.52 6.59
C ILE A 18 5.87 7.96 6.17
N LEU A 19 7.15 8.21 5.86
CA LEU A 19 7.63 9.44 5.21
C LEU A 19 6.72 9.83 4.05
N SER A 20 6.42 11.12 3.92
CA SER A 20 5.73 11.65 2.74
C SER A 20 6.47 11.23 1.47
N ILE A 21 5.77 11.22 0.33
CA ILE A 21 6.42 10.92 -0.95
C ILE A 21 7.60 11.85 -1.17
N ASP A 22 7.44 13.13 -0.85
CA ASP A 22 8.49 14.14 -1.02
C ASP A 22 9.71 13.85 -0.14
N ALA A 23 9.49 13.42 1.11
CA ALA A 23 10.57 13.04 2.01
C ALA A 23 11.26 11.74 1.55
N GLN A 24 10.51 10.75 1.04
CA GLN A 24 11.12 9.56 0.43
C GLN A 24 11.96 9.91 -0.79
N LEU A 25 11.48 10.79 -1.66
CA LEU A 25 12.22 11.23 -2.84
C LEU A 25 13.49 11.95 -2.45
N ALA A 26 13.44 12.87 -1.48
CA ALA A 26 14.61 13.59 -1.00
C ALA A 26 15.71 12.63 -0.51
N GLU A 27 15.34 11.64 0.31
CA GLU A 27 16.28 10.62 0.80
C GLU A 27 16.83 9.73 -0.33
N LEU A 28 15.99 9.29 -1.27
CA LEU A 28 16.42 8.46 -2.39
C LEU A 28 17.33 9.22 -3.37
N HIS A 29 17.11 10.52 -3.56
CA HIS A 29 18.01 11.37 -4.32
C HIS A 29 19.34 11.59 -3.58
N ALA A 30 19.31 11.79 -2.27
CA ALA A 30 20.52 11.90 -1.46
C ALA A 30 21.34 10.59 -1.51
N LEU A 31 20.68 9.44 -1.40
CA LEU A 31 21.26 8.11 -1.58
C LEU A 31 21.88 7.96 -2.97
N ALA A 32 21.12 8.25 -4.04
CA ALA A 32 21.62 8.16 -5.41
C ALA A 32 22.85 9.05 -5.63
N LYS A 33 22.87 10.26 -5.06
CA LYS A 33 24.03 11.16 -5.14
C LYS A 33 25.23 10.62 -4.36
N ARG A 34 25.02 10.11 -3.15
CA ARG A 34 26.08 9.56 -2.29
C ARG A 34 26.76 8.34 -2.93
N GLU A 35 25.95 7.45 -3.49
CA GLU A 35 26.40 6.21 -4.13
C GLU A 35 26.73 6.40 -5.64
N GLN A 36 26.69 7.65 -6.15
CA GLN A 36 27.00 8.01 -7.54
C GLN A 36 26.16 7.23 -8.58
N LEU A 37 24.88 7.02 -8.29
CA LEU A 37 23.94 6.31 -9.16
C LEU A 37 23.35 7.27 -10.20
N ASN A 38 23.49 6.93 -11.47
CA ASN A 38 22.89 7.69 -12.57
C ASN A 38 21.38 7.39 -12.69
N VAL A 39 20.56 8.13 -11.94
CA VAL A 39 19.10 8.07 -12.02
C VAL A 39 18.62 8.83 -13.25
N VAL A 40 18.03 8.12 -14.21
CA VAL A 40 17.54 8.71 -15.46
C VAL A 40 16.06 9.03 -15.43
N GLU A 41 15.31 8.43 -14.50
CA GLU A 41 13.88 8.72 -14.32
C GLU A 41 13.36 8.35 -12.92
N VAL A 42 12.27 9.02 -12.52
CA VAL A 42 11.61 8.85 -11.23
C VAL A 42 10.15 8.41 -11.44
N PHE A 43 9.77 7.28 -10.85
CA PHE A 43 8.43 6.72 -10.85
C PHE A 43 7.79 6.91 -9.47
N VAL A 44 6.63 7.58 -9.42
CA VAL A 44 5.89 7.84 -8.18
C VAL A 44 4.54 7.14 -8.22
N GLU A 45 4.34 6.17 -7.33
CA GLU A 45 3.10 5.39 -7.27
C GLU A 45 2.28 5.72 -6.01
N LYS A 46 0.99 5.97 -6.18
CA LYS A 46 0.02 6.24 -5.09
C LYS A 46 -0.96 5.08 -4.98
N ARG A 47 -0.45 3.85 -4.95
CA ARG A 47 -1.26 2.62 -4.82
C ARG A 47 -0.63 1.63 -3.83
N SER A 48 -1.48 0.79 -3.27
CA SER A 48 -1.08 -0.34 -2.44
C SER A 48 -0.31 -1.37 -3.26
N ALA A 49 0.70 -2.04 -2.66
CA ALA A 49 1.47 -3.10 -3.31
C ALA A 49 0.96 -4.52 -2.96
N LYS A 50 -0.22 -4.61 -2.31
CA LYS A 50 -0.86 -5.88 -1.92
C LYS A 50 -1.41 -6.67 -3.12
N MET A 51 -1.68 -5.99 -4.24
CA MET A 51 -2.20 -6.58 -5.47
C MET A 51 -1.44 -6.04 -6.68
N PRO A 52 -1.35 -6.82 -7.77
CA PRO A 52 -0.86 -6.35 -9.07
C PRO A 52 -1.73 -5.24 -9.68
N GLY A 53 -1.32 -4.69 -10.83
CA GLY A 53 -2.08 -3.65 -11.54
C GLY A 53 -1.67 -2.22 -11.16
N ARG A 54 -0.40 -2.04 -10.81
CA ARG A 54 0.23 -0.74 -10.51
C ARG A 54 0.79 -0.12 -11.80
N PRO A 55 0.19 0.96 -12.33
CA PRO A 55 0.56 1.49 -13.65
C PRO A 55 2.01 1.97 -13.70
N MET A 56 2.48 2.72 -12.71
CA MET A 56 3.84 3.26 -12.71
C MET A 56 4.89 2.17 -12.53
N PHE A 57 4.57 1.16 -11.72
CA PHE A 57 5.41 -0.03 -11.59
C PHE A 57 5.46 -0.80 -12.91
N GLY A 58 4.32 -1.09 -13.52
CA GLY A 58 4.25 -1.81 -14.80
C GLY A 58 5.01 -1.10 -15.92
N GLU A 59 4.89 0.22 -16.01
CA GLU A 59 5.65 1.04 -16.95
C GLU A 59 7.16 0.94 -16.72
N MET A 60 7.61 1.12 -15.47
CA MET A 60 9.02 0.99 -15.10
C MET A 60 9.58 -0.39 -15.47
N MET A 61 8.85 -1.47 -15.15
CA MET A 61 9.28 -2.84 -15.45
C MET A 61 9.35 -3.10 -16.96
N ALA A 62 8.39 -2.58 -17.74
CA ALA A 62 8.42 -2.70 -19.20
C ALA A 62 9.63 -1.98 -19.82
N ARG A 63 10.01 -0.82 -19.27
CA ARG A 63 11.16 -0.03 -19.74
C ARG A 63 12.50 -0.65 -19.35
N ILE A 64 12.57 -1.29 -18.18
CA ILE A 64 13.72 -2.13 -17.80
C ILE A 64 13.89 -3.28 -18.79
N GLN A 65 12.81 -3.96 -19.16
CA GLN A 65 12.87 -5.05 -20.15
C GLN A 65 13.34 -4.58 -21.54
N LYS A 66 13.07 -3.32 -21.91
CA LYS A 66 13.61 -2.68 -23.12
C LYS A 66 15.07 -2.25 -23.00
N GLY A 67 15.71 -2.41 -21.83
CA GLY A 67 17.09 -2.02 -21.59
C GLY A 67 17.29 -0.52 -21.33
N GLU A 68 16.22 0.23 -21.07
CA GLU A 68 16.31 1.66 -20.78
C GLU A 68 17.00 1.93 -19.44
N ALA A 69 16.91 1.00 -18.49
CA ALA A 69 17.68 1.00 -17.25
C ALA A 69 17.98 -0.44 -16.81
N GLN A 70 19.06 -0.62 -16.04
CA GLN A 70 19.46 -1.91 -15.45
C GLN A 70 19.50 -1.84 -13.92
N GLY A 71 19.22 -0.66 -13.35
CA GLY A 71 19.23 -0.43 -11.92
C GLY A 71 17.89 0.09 -11.41
N ILE A 72 17.54 -0.28 -10.18
CA ILE A 72 16.39 0.30 -9.45
C ILE A 72 16.88 0.89 -8.14
N VAL A 73 16.45 2.12 -7.82
CA VAL A 73 16.63 2.74 -6.51
C VAL A 73 15.27 2.82 -5.84
N CYS A 74 15.09 2.24 -4.66
CA CYS A 74 13.83 2.32 -3.92
C CYS A 74 14.06 2.37 -2.41
N TRP A 75 13.04 2.69 -1.61
CA TRP A 75 13.23 2.80 -0.16
C TRP A 75 13.59 1.47 0.49
N LYS A 76 12.77 0.45 0.25
CA LYS A 76 12.92 -0.93 0.73
C LYS A 76 12.31 -1.88 -0.28
N ILE A 77 12.70 -3.16 -0.28
CA ILE A 77 12.16 -4.14 -1.23
C ILE A 77 10.64 -4.32 -1.08
N ASP A 78 10.13 -4.25 0.15
CA ASP A 78 8.71 -4.31 0.45
C ASP A 78 7.94 -3.05 -0.01
N ARG A 79 8.63 -1.99 -0.42
CA ARG A 79 8.02 -0.83 -1.10
C ARG A 79 7.94 -1.03 -2.61
N LEU A 80 8.83 -1.84 -3.15
CA LEU A 80 8.86 -2.23 -4.55
C LEU A 80 7.78 -3.27 -4.87
N ALA A 81 7.60 -4.30 -4.03
CA ALA A 81 6.53 -5.30 -4.16
C ALA A 81 6.12 -5.91 -2.80
N ARG A 82 4.83 -6.24 -2.65
CA ARG A 82 4.32 -7.02 -1.50
C ARG A 82 3.28 -8.07 -1.89
N ASN A 83 3.41 -8.56 -3.11
CA ASN A 83 2.58 -9.64 -3.63
C ASN A 83 3.47 -10.59 -4.45
N PRO A 84 3.09 -11.88 -4.55
CA PRO A 84 3.92 -12.87 -5.23
C PRO A 84 4.18 -12.58 -6.71
N VAL A 85 3.23 -11.93 -7.41
CA VAL A 85 3.33 -11.66 -8.85
C VAL A 85 4.39 -10.61 -9.13
N ASP A 86 4.28 -9.43 -8.52
CA ASP A 86 5.25 -8.34 -8.71
C ASP A 86 6.62 -8.74 -8.14
N GLY A 87 6.64 -9.43 -6.99
CA GLY A 87 7.87 -9.92 -6.37
C GLY A 87 8.59 -10.94 -7.25
N GLY A 88 7.84 -11.90 -7.82
CA GLY A 88 8.38 -12.87 -8.77
C GLY A 88 8.91 -12.23 -10.05
N GLN A 89 8.24 -11.20 -10.57
CA GLN A 89 8.72 -10.46 -11.74
C GLN A 89 10.07 -9.78 -11.48
N ILE A 90 10.23 -9.12 -10.32
CA ILE A 90 11.50 -8.48 -9.93
C ILE A 90 12.59 -9.53 -9.76
N GLN A 91 12.29 -10.64 -9.05
CA GLN A 91 13.24 -11.73 -8.84
C GLN A 91 13.73 -12.33 -10.15
N TRP A 92 12.81 -12.63 -11.07
CA TRP A 92 13.12 -13.20 -12.38
C TRP A 92 14.03 -12.28 -13.20
N LEU A 93 13.71 -10.98 -13.24
CA LEU A 93 14.51 -10.01 -13.99
C LEU A 93 15.88 -9.74 -13.34
N LEU A 94 15.98 -9.85 -12.01
CA LEU A 94 17.28 -9.80 -11.33
C LEU A 94 18.11 -11.04 -11.66
N GLN A 95 17.54 -12.25 -11.56
CA GLN A 95 18.24 -13.51 -11.85
C GLN A 95 18.75 -13.59 -13.29
N ASN A 96 17.96 -13.11 -14.25
CA ASN A 96 18.36 -13.12 -15.67
C ASN A 96 19.24 -11.92 -16.06
N GLY A 97 19.60 -11.06 -15.12
CA GLY A 97 20.49 -9.91 -15.34
C GLY A 97 19.87 -8.73 -16.09
N ASN A 98 18.57 -8.75 -16.39
CA ASN A 98 17.85 -7.57 -16.92
C ASN A 98 17.86 -6.43 -15.90
N ILE A 99 17.70 -6.76 -14.62
CA ILE A 99 18.07 -5.90 -13.51
C ILE A 99 19.44 -6.38 -13.03
N ALA A 100 20.43 -5.50 -13.11
CA ALA A 100 21.79 -5.78 -12.65
C ALA A 100 22.01 -5.33 -11.20
N HIS A 101 21.18 -4.40 -10.69
CA HIS A 101 21.30 -3.91 -9.32
C HIS A 101 20.00 -3.30 -8.79
N ILE A 102 19.62 -3.62 -7.57
CA ILE A 102 18.60 -2.88 -6.82
C ILE A 102 19.27 -2.27 -5.60
N GLN A 103 19.24 -0.93 -5.49
CA GLN A 103 19.70 -0.21 -4.31
C GLN A 103 18.50 0.16 -3.43
N THR A 104 18.59 -0.19 -2.16
CA THR A 104 17.69 0.30 -1.10
C THR A 104 18.43 1.19 -0.11
N HIS A 105 17.73 1.78 0.85
CA HIS A 105 18.39 2.62 1.88
C HIS A 105 19.46 1.85 2.69
N ASP A 106 19.28 0.54 2.88
CA ASP A 106 20.10 -0.30 3.75
C ASP A 106 20.80 -1.46 3.05
N ARG A 107 20.38 -1.84 1.83
CA ARG A 107 20.90 -3.02 1.12
C ARG A 107 21.05 -2.81 -0.38
N SER A 108 21.96 -3.57 -0.97
CA SER A 108 22.17 -3.70 -2.41
C SER A 108 21.86 -5.12 -2.85
N TYR A 109 21.08 -5.31 -3.92
CA TYR A 109 20.73 -6.63 -4.43
C TYR A 109 21.31 -6.82 -5.83
N TYR A 110 22.13 -7.85 -5.99
CA TYR A 110 22.76 -8.23 -7.25
C TYR A 110 22.29 -9.64 -7.68
N PRO A 111 22.35 -9.97 -8.98
CA PRO A 111 21.93 -11.27 -9.52
C PRO A 111 22.58 -12.49 -8.86
N ALA A 112 23.84 -12.39 -8.43
CA ALA A 112 24.60 -13.52 -7.89
C ALA A 112 24.52 -13.67 -6.36
N ASP A 113 24.39 -12.57 -5.61
CA ASP A 113 24.65 -12.58 -4.15
C ASP A 113 23.39 -12.58 -3.29
N ASN A 114 22.33 -11.87 -3.71
CA ASN A 114 21.26 -11.46 -2.78
C ASN A 114 19.86 -11.97 -3.16
N VAL A 115 19.79 -12.95 -4.05
CA VAL A 115 18.52 -13.53 -4.55
C VAL A 115 17.75 -14.27 -3.45
N LEU A 116 18.44 -15.04 -2.61
CA LEU A 116 17.80 -15.75 -1.49
C LEU A 116 17.26 -14.77 -0.44
N MET A 117 18.07 -13.79 -0.06
CA MET A 117 17.67 -12.78 0.93
C MET A 117 16.46 -11.97 0.43
N MET A 118 16.49 -11.52 -0.83
CA MET A 118 15.34 -10.85 -1.45
C MET A 118 14.09 -11.73 -1.43
N SER A 119 14.22 -13.03 -1.68
CA SER A 119 13.12 -13.98 -1.64
C SER A 119 12.50 -14.11 -0.25
N VAL A 120 13.35 -14.20 0.77
CA VAL A 120 12.90 -14.22 2.18
C VAL A 120 12.17 -12.93 2.53
N GLU A 121 12.73 -11.77 2.21
CA GLU A 121 12.12 -10.47 2.52
C GLU A 121 10.77 -10.25 1.83
N LEU A 122 10.67 -10.58 0.54
CA LEU A 122 9.41 -10.53 -0.21
C LEU A 122 8.37 -11.52 0.33
N GLY A 123 8.81 -12.72 0.74
CA GLY A 123 7.98 -13.71 1.41
C GLY A 123 7.43 -13.20 2.75
N MET A 124 8.30 -12.65 3.60
CA MET A 124 7.92 -12.05 4.89
C MET A 124 6.95 -10.88 4.71
N ALA A 125 7.18 -10.00 3.73
CA ALA A 125 6.29 -8.89 3.43
C ALA A 125 4.90 -9.36 2.99
N THR A 126 4.83 -10.41 2.17
CA THR A 126 3.57 -11.03 1.73
C THR A 126 2.84 -11.68 2.90
N GLU A 127 3.53 -12.44 3.74
CA GLU A 127 2.95 -13.11 4.91
C GLU A 127 2.42 -12.11 5.94
N TYR A 128 3.16 -11.02 6.19
CA TYR A 128 2.71 -9.93 7.07
C TYR A 128 1.35 -9.37 6.63
N ILE A 129 1.14 -9.14 5.34
CA ILE A 129 -0.16 -8.67 4.81
C ILE A 129 -1.26 -9.70 5.05
N ARG A 130 -0.98 -11.00 4.83
CA ARG A 130 -1.96 -12.06 5.05
C ARG A 130 -2.36 -12.14 6.52
N GLN A 131 -1.40 -12.11 7.43
CA GLN A 131 -1.66 -12.13 8.88
C GLN A 131 -2.42 -10.89 9.32
N LEU A 132 -2.05 -9.70 8.84
CA LEU A 132 -2.76 -8.46 9.17
C LEU A 132 -4.24 -8.53 8.73
N SER A 133 -4.50 -9.06 7.53
CA SER A 133 -5.86 -9.28 7.03
C SER A 133 -6.64 -10.28 7.89
N ALA A 134 -6.03 -11.42 8.21
CA ALA A 134 -6.63 -12.45 9.06
C ALA A 134 -6.94 -11.92 10.47
N ASN A 135 -6.01 -11.17 11.07
CA ASN A 135 -6.18 -10.54 12.38
C ASN A 135 -7.31 -9.52 12.39
N THR A 136 -7.37 -8.67 11.36
CA THR A 136 -8.44 -7.69 11.20
C THR A 136 -9.80 -8.37 11.09
N SER A 137 -9.90 -9.42 10.26
CA SER A 137 -11.13 -10.20 10.10
C SER A 137 -11.56 -10.87 11.42
N ARG A 138 -10.62 -11.46 12.15
CA ARG A 138 -10.87 -12.05 13.48
C ARG A 138 -11.39 -11.01 14.46
N GLY A 139 -10.78 -9.83 14.51
CA GLY A 139 -11.21 -8.72 15.38
C GLY A 139 -12.63 -8.24 15.05
N LEU A 140 -12.96 -8.08 13.77
CA LEU A 140 -14.30 -7.69 13.34
C LEU A 140 -15.35 -8.75 13.69
N LYS A 141 -15.04 -10.04 13.47
CA LYS A 141 -15.94 -11.15 13.86
C LYS A 141 -16.17 -11.21 15.37
N HIS A 142 -15.12 -10.97 16.17
CA HIS A 142 -15.25 -10.92 17.62
C HIS A 142 -16.16 -9.77 18.07
N LYS A 143 -15.99 -8.56 17.52
CA LYS A 143 -16.89 -7.43 17.79
C LYS A 143 -18.36 -7.77 17.51
N ALA A 144 -18.63 -8.36 16.34
CA ALA A 144 -19.98 -8.77 15.98
C ALA A 144 -20.59 -9.75 16.98
N ARG A 145 -19.81 -10.74 17.46
CA ARG A 145 -20.27 -11.70 18.50
C ARG A 145 -20.58 -11.05 19.84
N MET A 146 -19.89 -9.95 20.17
CA MET A 146 -20.12 -9.17 21.39
C MET A 146 -21.28 -8.16 21.24
N GLY A 147 -22.02 -8.17 20.13
CA GLY A 147 -23.06 -7.18 19.84
C GLY A 147 -22.53 -5.78 19.51
N ILE A 148 -21.22 -5.64 19.25
CA ILE A 148 -20.60 -4.37 18.88
C ILE A 148 -20.56 -4.27 17.35
N TYR A 149 -21.01 -3.14 16.80
CA TYR A 149 -20.99 -2.90 15.36
C TYR A 149 -19.54 -3.00 14.80
N PRO A 150 -19.27 -3.92 13.86
CA PRO A 150 -17.94 -4.08 13.29
C PRO A 150 -17.69 -3.05 12.18
N GLY A 151 -16.52 -2.40 12.22
CA GLY A 151 -16.06 -1.53 11.14
C GLY A 151 -16.46 -0.06 11.31
N VAL A 152 -16.65 0.62 10.17
CA VAL A 152 -16.99 2.05 10.11
C VAL A 152 -18.44 2.24 10.53
N ALA A 153 -18.68 3.13 11.48
CA ALA A 153 -20.01 3.40 11.98
C ALA A 153 -20.93 3.89 10.83
N PRO A 154 -22.19 3.41 10.77
CA PRO A 154 -23.14 3.84 9.74
C PRO A 154 -23.51 5.32 9.92
N PHE A 155 -24.05 5.93 8.86
CA PHE A 155 -24.51 7.32 8.93
C PHE A 155 -25.50 7.54 10.08
N GLY A 156 -25.35 8.66 10.80
CA GLY A 156 -26.04 8.92 12.07
C GLY A 156 -25.26 8.49 13.31
N TYR A 157 -24.20 7.68 13.14
CA TYR A 157 -23.26 7.29 14.17
C TYR A 157 -21.84 7.74 13.79
N GLN A 158 -20.92 7.65 14.73
CA GLN A 158 -19.49 7.87 14.53
C GLN A 158 -18.71 6.85 15.36
N ASN A 159 -17.52 6.47 14.91
CA ASN A 159 -16.62 5.66 15.73
C ASN A 159 -15.99 6.54 16.81
N ASP A 160 -16.12 6.14 18.07
CA ASP A 160 -15.38 6.74 19.17
C ASP A 160 -14.00 6.06 19.29
N PRO A 161 -12.88 6.80 19.11
CA PRO A 161 -11.54 6.22 19.19
C PRO A 161 -11.20 5.66 20.58
N SER A 162 -11.80 6.19 21.65
CA SER A 162 -11.50 5.79 23.03
C SER A 162 -12.12 4.44 23.37
N THR A 163 -13.41 4.29 23.08
CA THR A 163 -14.18 3.06 23.36
C THR A 163 -14.15 2.06 22.21
N LYS A 164 -13.70 2.48 21.02
CA LYS A 164 -13.66 1.68 19.77
C LYS A 164 -15.04 1.11 19.37
N THR A 165 -16.12 1.78 19.75
CA THR A 165 -17.51 1.44 19.42
C THR A 165 -18.16 2.54 18.57
N ALA A 166 -19.36 2.27 18.06
CA ALA A 166 -20.17 3.27 17.37
C ALA A 166 -21.01 4.03 18.41
N VAL A 167 -20.89 5.36 18.42
CA VAL A 167 -21.66 6.27 19.27
C VAL A 167 -22.53 7.19 18.40
N VAL A 168 -23.62 7.70 18.96
CA VAL A 168 -24.57 8.55 18.22
C VAL A 168 -23.92 9.86 17.80
N HIS A 169 -23.98 10.18 16.51
CA HIS A 169 -23.54 11.48 16.01
C HIS A 169 -24.67 12.50 16.14
N ARG A 170 -24.56 13.42 17.11
CA ARG A 170 -25.66 14.33 17.55
C ARG A 170 -26.42 15.06 16.44
N LYS A 171 -25.75 15.50 15.37
CA LYS A 171 -26.40 16.19 14.23
C LYS A 171 -27.03 15.19 13.26
N ASN A 172 -26.21 14.32 12.66
CA ASN A 172 -26.63 13.34 11.65
C ASN A 172 -27.71 12.36 12.15
N ALA A 173 -27.71 11.99 13.43
CA ALA A 173 -28.73 11.12 14.01
C ALA A 173 -30.15 11.69 13.89
N LYS A 174 -30.30 13.02 13.96
CA LYS A 174 -31.61 13.69 13.76
C LYS A 174 -32.11 13.53 12.33
N LEU A 175 -31.21 13.52 11.35
CA LEU A 175 -31.55 13.31 9.95
C LEU A 175 -32.00 11.88 9.70
N VAL A 176 -31.30 10.91 10.29
CA VAL A 176 -31.70 9.49 10.25
C VAL A 176 -33.10 9.32 10.83
N LYS A 177 -33.35 9.91 12.02
CA LYS A 177 -34.68 9.87 12.64
C LYS A 177 -35.76 10.47 11.73
N LYS A 178 -35.53 11.68 11.19
CA LYS A 178 -36.46 12.36 10.29
C LYS A 178 -36.75 11.54 9.02
N MET A 179 -35.74 10.88 8.47
CA MET A 179 -35.88 10.02 7.29
C MET A 179 -36.81 8.83 7.58
N PHE A 180 -36.63 8.13 8.71
CA PHE A 180 -37.54 7.06 9.12
C PHE A 180 -38.95 7.56 9.43
N GLU A 181 -39.09 8.73 10.05
CA GLU A 181 -40.40 9.38 10.31
C GLU A 181 -41.13 9.70 8.99
N LEU A 182 -40.45 10.27 8.00
CA LEU A 182 -41.02 10.55 6.68
C LEU A 182 -41.43 9.26 5.95
N TYR A 183 -40.56 8.24 5.96
CA TYR A 183 -40.87 6.95 5.34
C TYR A 183 -42.11 6.29 5.98
N ALA A 184 -42.22 6.35 7.31
CA ALA A 184 -43.34 5.78 8.07
C ALA A 184 -44.70 6.42 7.74
N THR A 185 -44.73 7.63 7.17
CA THR A 185 -45.99 8.25 6.70
C THR A 185 -46.60 7.54 5.50
N GLY A 186 -45.83 6.71 4.78
CA GLY A 186 -46.25 6.07 3.53
C GLY A 186 -46.35 7.03 2.33
N THR A 187 -46.11 8.33 2.54
CA THR A 187 -46.23 9.35 1.48
C THR A 187 -44.93 9.60 0.71
N VAL A 188 -43.78 9.23 1.30
CA VAL A 188 -42.45 9.41 0.70
C VAL A 188 -41.81 8.04 0.46
N PRO A 189 -41.61 7.63 -0.80
CA PRO A 189 -40.95 6.38 -1.12
C PRO A 189 -39.43 6.45 -0.87
N LEU A 190 -38.80 5.30 -0.60
CA LEU A 190 -37.40 5.20 -0.21
C LEU A 190 -36.43 5.90 -1.16
N TYR A 191 -36.69 5.88 -2.48
CA TYR A 191 -35.80 6.49 -3.48
C TYR A 191 -35.84 8.04 -3.50
N ARG A 192 -36.76 8.66 -2.76
CA ARG A 192 -36.86 10.13 -2.58
C ARG A 192 -36.25 10.63 -1.26
N LEU A 193 -35.75 9.71 -0.43
CA LEU A 193 -35.05 9.99 0.82
C LEU A 193 -33.54 9.91 0.61
#